data_AF-A0A0C9ZDX8-F1
#
_entry.id   AF-A0A0C9ZDX8-F1
#
_cell.length_a   1.000
_cell.length_b   1.000
_cell.length_c   1.000
_cell.angle_alpha   90.00
_cell.angle_beta   90.00
_cell.angle_gamma   90.00
#
_symmetry.space_group_name_H-M   'P 1'
#
loop_
_entity.id
_entity.type
_entity.pdbx_description
1 polymer ?
#
loop_
_entity_poly.entity_id
_entity_poly.type
_entity_poly.pdbx_seq_one_letter_code
_entity_poly.pdbx_strand_id
1 'polypeptide(L)'
;MSDWKQVYSEILSSYVGRYKEARGNSQLRNEILAEMKVEILQHEPEESMALPPQLRVAIRRVFLPHLDPEDQDEEIAIMQHILAVMRKSGEDGCDGEDAREEKAHPTKAGDYKKAFTPFTAAQRIFKDKMDAYDWERRDTKDPKTIGQRNRIIQQWWESVSDERKAEARRVAEKWNKLGAPKGTTLY
;
A
#
# COMPACT_ATOMS: atom_id res chain seq x y z
N MET A 1 20.91 2.58 -12.58
CA MET A 1 20.58 1.46 -11.67
C MET A 1 21.65 0.41 -11.87
N SER A 2 22.50 0.17 -10.87
CA SER A 2 23.51 -0.89 -10.94
C SER A 2 22.82 -2.23 -11.22
N ASP A 3 23.41 -3.06 -12.08
CA ASP A 3 22.92 -4.42 -12.28
C ASP A 3 23.12 -5.19 -10.98
N TRP A 4 22.04 -5.34 -10.19
CA TRP A 4 22.06 -6.02 -8.89
C TRP A 4 22.67 -7.43 -8.99
N LYS A 5 22.55 -8.07 -10.17
CA LYS A 5 23.16 -9.37 -10.43
C LYS A 5 24.68 -9.30 -10.40
N GLN A 6 25.26 -8.18 -10.83
CA GLN A 6 26.69 -7.92 -10.78
C GLN A 6 27.14 -7.51 -9.37
N VAL A 7 26.31 -6.77 -8.64
CA VAL A 7 26.58 -6.38 -7.24
C VAL A 7 26.66 -7.61 -6.33
N TYR A 8 25.74 -8.56 -6.52
CA TYR A 8 25.63 -9.76 -5.68
C TYR A 8 26.20 -11.02 -6.34
N SER A 9 27.00 -10.89 -7.40
CA SER A 9 27.45 -12.06 -8.19
C SER A 9 28.25 -13.06 -7.35
N GLU A 10 29.11 -12.58 -6.45
CA GLU A 10 29.92 -13.44 -5.58
C GLU A 10 29.05 -14.24 -4.59
N ILE A 11 28.09 -13.58 -3.96
CA ILE A 11 27.10 -14.21 -3.07
C ILE A 11 26.27 -15.22 -3.86
N LEU A 12 25.71 -14.84 -5.01
CA LEU A 12 24.91 -15.76 -5.82
C LEU A 12 25.71 -17.01 -6.21
N SER A 13 26.95 -16.85 -6.65
CA SER A 13 27.82 -17.96 -7.04
C SER A 13 28.18 -18.90 -5.89
N SER A 14 28.35 -18.41 -4.67
CA SER A 14 28.71 -19.25 -3.51
C SER A 14 27.58 -20.23 -3.12
N TYR A 15 26.32 -19.86 -3.37
CA TYR A 15 25.15 -20.67 -3.03
C TYR A 15 24.69 -21.63 -4.15
N VAL A 16 25.16 -21.47 -5.40
CA VAL A 16 24.76 -22.34 -6.53
C VAL A 16 25.02 -23.82 -6.24
N GLY A 17 26.19 -24.14 -5.66
CA GLY A 17 26.55 -25.53 -5.35
C GLY A 17 25.59 -26.15 -4.33
N ARG A 18 25.40 -25.48 -3.20
CA ARG A 18 24.49 -25.92 -2.13
C ARG A 18 23.06 -26.08 -2.62
N TYR A 19 22.59 -25.15 -3.47
CA TYR A 19 21.24 -25.17 -4.00
C TYR A 19 21.00 -26.35 -4.98
N LYS A 20 22.03 -26.73 -5.74
CA LYS A 20 22.03 -27.95 -6.58
C LYS A 20 22.01 -29.23 -5.74
N GLU A 21 22.83 -29.28 -4.68
CA GLU A 21 22.93 -30.44 -3.79
C GLU A 21 21.62 -30.73 -3.03
N ALA A 22 20.80 -29.71 -2.78
CA ALA A 22 19.47 -29.81 -2.19
C ALA A 22 18.38 -30.37 -3.14
N ARG A 23 18.78 -31.21 -4.11
CA ARG A 23 17.88 -31.81 -5.11
C ARG A 23 16.75 -32.62 -4.47
N GLY A 24 15.52 -32.43 -4.95
CA GLY A 24 14.34 -33.11 -4.44
C GLY A 24 13.92 -32.70 -3.01
N ASN A 25 14.55 -31.66 -2.44
CA ASN A 25 14.23 -31.14 -1.12
C ASN A 25 13.95 -29.64 -1.18
N SER A 26 12.70 -29.30 -1.49
CA SER A 26 12.25 -27.91 -1.64
C SER A 26 12.32 -27.12 -0.33
N GLN A 27 12.21 -27.78 0.82
CA GLN A 27 12.38 -27.14 2.13
C GLN A 27 13.83 -26.67 2.32
N LEU A 28 14.82 -27.55 2.08
CA LEU A 28 16.23 -27.21 2.17
C LEU A 28 16.63 -26.12 1.17
N ARG A 29 16.05 -26.14 -0.04
CA ARG A 29 16.24 -25.05 -1.03
C ARG A 29 15.69 -23.71 -0.54
N ASN A 30 14.54 -23.70 0.14
CA ASN A 30 14.00 -22.47 0.73
C ASN A 30 14.86 -21.96 1.88
N GLU A 31 15.44 -22.84 2.69
CA GLU A 31 16.39 -22.48 3.74
C GLU A 31 17.67 -21.86 3.14
N ILE A 32 18.23 -22.46 2.09
CA ILE A 32 19.37 -21.92 1.35
C ILE A 32 19.08 -20.52 0.80
N LEU A 33 17.89 -20.31 0.20
CA LEU A 33 17.48 -18.99 -0.29
C LEU A 33 17.25 -17.99 0.85
N ALA A 34 16.82 -18.44 2.04
CA ALA A 34 16.64 -17.60 3.21
C ALA A 34 17.99 -17.13 3.79
N GLU A 35 18.99 -18.02 3.87
CA GLU A 35 20.36 -17.67 4.26
C GLU A 35 20.97 -16.65 3.31
N MET A 36 20.92 -16.93 2.01
CA MET A 36 21.44 -16.01 0.98
C MET A 36 20.72 -14.65 1.03
N LYS A 37 19.41 -14.64 1.33
CA LYS A 37 18.65 -13.39 1.55
C LYS A 37 19.21 -12.59 2.73
N VAL A 38 19.56 -13.24 3.85
CA VAL A 38 20.13 -12.55 5.01
C VAL A 38 21.49 -11.94 4.64
N GLU A 39 22.31 -12.64 3.87
CA GLU A 39 23.62 -12.14 3.44
C GLU A 39 23.50 -10.95 2.48
N ILE A 40 22.56 -10.99 1.52
CA ILE A 40 22.25 -9.84 0.64
C ILE A 40 21.77 -8.64 1.46
N LEU A 41 20.91 -8.86 2.47
CA LEU A 41 20.39 -7.79 3.33
C LEU A 41 21.44 -7.21 4.30
N GLN A 42 22.50 -7.96 4.63
CA GLN A 42 23.63 -7.42 5.40
C GLN A 42 24.52 -6.50 4.55
N HIS A 43 24.47 -6.63 3.23
CA HIS A 43 25.20 -5.77 2.28
C HIS A 43 24.48 -4.44 1.94
N GLU A 44 23.24 -4.23 2.37
CA GLU A 44 22.50 -2.96 2.22
C GLU A 44 22.13 -2.35 3.59
N PRO A 45 22.49 -1.09 3.89
CA PRO A 45 21.89 -0.35 4.98
C PRO A 45 20.62 0.34 4.44
N GLU A 46 19.43 -0.21 4.69
CA GLU A 46 18.21 0.55 5.07
C GLU A 46 16.90 -0.28 4.98
N GLU A 47 16.21 -0.32 6.13
CA GLU A 47 14.75 -0.31 6.34
C GLU A 47 13.79 -1.33 5.71
N SER A 48 14.22 -2.38 4.99
CA SER A 48 13.28 -3.46 4.63
C SER A 48 13.81 -4.87 4.93
N MET A 49 13.24 -5.50 5.97
CA MET A 49 13.51 -6.90 6.36
C MET A 49 13.06 -7.95 5.30
N ALA A 50 12.53 -7.53 4.14
CA ALA A 50 12.10 -8.43 3.08
C ALA A 50 12.54 -7.97 1.67
N LEU A 51 13.26 -8.84 0.96
CA LEU A 51 13.61 -8.62 -0.44
C LEU A 51 12.35 -8.36 -1.28
N PRO A 52 12.34 -7.31 -2.13
CA PRO A 52 11.23 -7.04 -3.04
C PRO A 52 10.84 -8.27 -3.85
N PRO A 53 9.53 -8.52 -4.08
CA PRO A 53 9.06 -9.66 -4.87
C PRO A 53 9.74 -9.80 -6.24
N GLN A 54 10.01 -8.70 -6.95
CA GLN A 54 10.72 -8.76 -8.24
C GLN A 54 12.14 -9.32 -8.08
N LEU A 55 12.84 -8.90 -7.01
CA LEU A 55 14.20 -9.35 -6.73
C LEU A 55 14.21 -10.84 -6.36
N ARG A 56 13.22 -11.31 -5.58
CA ARG A 56 13.06 -12.74 -5.28
C ARG A 56 12.86 -13.60 -6.54
N VAL A 57 12.03 -13.14 -7.48
CA VAL A 57 11.84 -13.83 -8.77
C VAL A 57 13.12 -13.79 -9.60
N ALA A 58 13.81 -12.66 -9.63
CA ALA A 58 15.02 -12.50 -10.41
C ALA A 58 16.16 -13.40 -9.90
N ILE A 59 16.30 -13.54 -8.57
CA ILE A 59 17.19 -14.49 -7.91
C ILE A 59 16.83 -15.94 -8.31
N ARG A 60 15.56 -16.35 -8.18
CA ARG A 60 15.13 -17.72 -8.54
C ARG A 60 15.41 -18.05 -10.02
N ARG A 61 15.26 -17.06 -10.92
CA ARG A 61 15.64 -17.21 -12.34
C ARG A 61 17.12 -17.47 -12.59
N VAL A 62 18.01 -17.02 -11.70
CA VAL A 62 19.46 -17.30 -11.82
C VAL A 62 19.74 -18.78 -11.59
N PHE A 63 19.03 -19.41 -10.66
CA PHE A 63 19.23 -20.82 -10.32
C PHE A 63 18.43 -21.79 -11.21
N LEU A 64 17.35 -21.33 -11.84
CA LEU A 64 16.46 -22.18 -12.66
C LEU A 64 17.18 -23.03 -13.72
N PRO A 65 18.13 -22.52 -14.52
CA PRO A 65 18.81 -23.32 -15.56
C PRO A 65 19.71 -24.43 -15.02
N HIS A 66 19.92 -24.46 -13.70
CA HIS A 66 20.78 -25.42 -13.01
C HIS A 66 20.01 -26.56 -12.35
N LEU A 67 18.69 -26.60 -12.51
CA LEU A 67 17.80 -27.59 -11.93
C LEU A 67 17.37 -28.64 -12.96
N ASP A 68 16.97 -29.81 -12.48
CA ASP A 68 16.34 -30.84 -13.29
C ASP A 68 14.88 -30.46 -13.62
N PRO A 69 14.26 -31.03 -14.68
CA PRO A 69 12.95 -30.59 -15.16
C PRO A 69 11.83 -30.58 -14.11
N GLU A 70 11.76 -31.60 -13.24
CA GLU A 70 10.74 -31.67 -12.17
C GLU A 70 10.89 -30.53 -11.15
N ASP A 71 12.14 -30.21 -10.80
CA ASP A 71 12.48 -29.12 -9.89
C ASP A 71 12.28 -27.74 -10.55
N GLN A 72 12.48 -27.66 -11.87
CA GLN A 72 12.19 -26.45 -12.64
C GLN A 72 10.70 -26.12 -12.63
N ASP A 73 9.83 -27.12 -12.79
CA ASP A 73 8.38 -26.93 -12.77
C ASP A 73 7.89 -26.42 -11.40
N GLU A 74 8.43 -26.97 -10.30
CA GLU A 74 8.13 -26.51 -8.94
C GLU A 74 8.59 -25.05 -8.74
N GLU A 75 9.81 -24.71 -9.15
CA GLU A 75 10.33 -23.34 -9.06
C GLU A 75 9.58 -22.35 -9.96
N ILE A 76 9.14 -22.79 -11.15
CA ILE A 76 8.28 -22.01 -12.04
C ILE A 76 6.93 -21.74 -11.40
N ALA A 77 6.31 -22.74 -10.76
CA ALA A 77 5.05 -22.58 -10.05
C ALA A 77 5.19 -21.57 -8.89
N ILE A 78 6.29 -21.62 -8.14
CA ILE A 78 6.58 -20.65 -7.07
C ILE A 78 6.77 -19.24 -7.64
N MET A 79 7.55 -19.08 -8.71
CA MET A 79 7.74 -17.79 -9.37
C MET A 79 6.42 -17.22 -9.92
N GLN A 80 5.59 -18.06 -10.53
CA GLN A 80 4.25 -17.67 -11.00
C GLN A 80 3.35 -17.26 -9.84
N HIS A 81 3.40 -17.98 -8.72
CA HIS A 81 2.65 -17.62 -7.52
C HIS A 81 3.08 -16.25 -6.99
N ILE A 82 4.38 -15.97 -6.89
CA ILE A 82 4.89 -14.66 -6.45
C ILE A 82 4.41 -13.54 -7.39
N LEU A 83 4.50 -13.74 -8.71
CA LEU A 83 4.02 -12.78 -9.71
C LEU A 83 2.50 -12.63 -9.70
N ALA A 84 1.75 -13.70 -9.44
CA ALA A 84 0.29 -13.66 -9.33
C ALA A 84 -0.14 -12.94 -8.05
N VAL A 85 0.55 -13.14 -6.93
CA VAL A 85 0.35 -12.37 -5.70
C VAL A 85 0.66 -10.89 -5.92
N MET A 86 1.72 -10.57 -6.67
CA MET A 86 2.01 -9.18 -7.08
C MET A 86 0.91 -8.58 -7.96
N ARG A 87 0.39 -9.34 -8.94
CA ARG A 87 -0.68 -8.89 -9.81
C ARG A 87 -1.97 -8.70 -9.03
N LYS A 88 -2.31 -9.63 -8.14
CA LYS A 88 -3.45 -9.50 -7.22
C LYS A 88 -3.26 -8.34 -6.25
N SER A 89 -2.07 -8.09 -5.71
CA SER A 89 -1.83 -6.89 -4.90
C SER A 89 -1.83 -5.60 -5.74
N GLY A 90 -1.63 -5.68 -7.06
CA GLY A 90 -1.81 -4.57 -7.99
C GLY A 90 -3.28 -4.35 -8.39
N GLU A 91 -4.05 -5.42 -8.58
CA GLU A 91 -5.49 -5.40 -8.86
C GLU A 91 -6.34 -5.13 -7.61
N ASP A 92 -5.82 -5.45 -6.42
CA ASP A 92 -6.47 -5.26 -5.11
C ASP A 92 -5.83 -4.11 -4.30
N GLY A 93 -4.81 -3.46 -4.86
CA GLY A 93 -4.01 -2.45 -4.15
C GLY A 93 -3.39 -1.34 -5.02
N CYS A 94 -3.82 -1.17 -6.27
CA CYS A 94 -3.40 -0.02 -7.08
C CYS A 94 -4.48 0.49 -8.06
N ASP A 95 -5.76 0.38 -7.68
CA ASP A 95 -6.62 1.53 -7.92
C ASP A 95 -6.06 2.59 -6.94
N GLY A 96 -5.38 3.62 -7.43
CA GLY A 96 -5.01 4.76 -6.58
C GLY A 96 -6.23 5.19 -5.76
N GLU A 97 -6.05 5.76 -4.56
CA GLU A 97 -7.17 6.14 -3.67
C GLU A 97 -8.35 6.76 -4.45
N ASP A 98 -8.05 7.59 -5.46
CA ASP A 98 -9.01 8.16 -6.41
C ASP A 98 -9.91 7.14 -7.15
N ALA A 99 -9.35 6.06 -7.73
CA ALA A 99 -10.09 5.10 -8.55
C ALA A 99 -10.95 4.14 -7.71
N ARG A 100 -10.52 3.83 -6.48
CA ARG A 100 -11.28 2.99 -5.53
C ARG A 100 -12.39 3.80 -4.88
N GLU A 101 -12.15 5.07 -4.57
CA GLU A 101 -13.18 6.00 -4.16
C GLU A 101 -14.22 6.17 -5.28
N GLU A 102 -13.82 6.43 -6.53
CA GLU A 102 -14.73 6.71 -7.67
C GLU A 102 -15.86 5.69 -7.81
N LYS A 103 -15.56 4.40 -7.65
CA LYS A 103 -16.52 3.28 -7.72
C LYS A 103 -17.44 3.16 -6.50
N ALA A 104 -17.02 3.65 -5.32
CA ALA A 104 -17.79 3.59 -4.08
C ALA A 104 -18.73 4.80 -3.89
N HIS A 105 -18.73 5.76 -4.81
CA HIS A 105 -19.49 7.01 -4.66
C HIS A 105 -21.00 6.83 -4.91
N PRO A 106 -21.83 7.26 -3.96
CA PRO A 106 -23.25 7.51 -4.21
C PRO A 106 -23.39 8.60 -5.29
N THR A 107 -23.96 8.24 -6.44
CA THR A 107 -24.09 9.12 -7.62
C THR A 107 -25.31 10.05 -7.59
N LYS A 108 -26.29 9.76 -6.74
CA LYS A 108 -27.54 10.50 -6.59
C LYS A 108 -27.84 10.73 -5.10
N ALA A 109 -28.65 11.75 -4.79
CA ALA A 109 -29.09 12.03 -3.43
C ALA A 109 -29.70 10.82 -2.70
N GLY A 110 -30.36 9.91 -3.43
CA GLY A 110 -30.94 8.67 -2.88
C GLY A 110 -29.94 7.53 -2.62
N ASP A 111 -28.70 7.65 -3.11
CA ASP A 111 -27.68 6.61 -2.94
C ASP A 111 -26.98 6.73 -1.57
N TYR A 112 -27.11 7.87 -0.88
CA TYR A 112 -26.51 8.06 0.44
C TYR A 112 -27.34 7.33 1.52
N LYS A 113 -26.70 6.42 2.26
CA LYS A 113 -27.33 5.71 3.39
C LYS A 113 -27.79 6.66 4.51
N LYS A 114 -27.20 7.86 4.60
CA LYS A 114 -27.51 8.91 5.58
C LYS A 114 -27.39 10.28 4.93
N ALA A 115 -28.23 11.23 5.37
CA ALA A 115 -28.15 12.62 4.94
C ALA A 115 -26.83 13.28 5.36
N PHE A 116 -26.30 14.18 4.52
CA PHE A 116 -25.17 15.04 4.85
C PHE A 116 -25.53 15.96 6.00
N THR A 117 -24.68 15.97 7.02
CA THR A 117 -24.71 16.99 8.06
C THR A 117 -23.86 18.20 7.65
N PRO A 118 -24.03 19.38 8.27
CA PRO A 118 -23.14 20.52 8.05
C PRO A 118 -21.67 20.16 8.33
N PHE A 119 -21.40 19.30 9.30
CA PHE A 119 -20.06 18.82 9.61
C PHE A 119 -19.48 17.98 8.46
N THR A 120 -20.26 17.01 7.93
CA THR A 120 -19.84 16.17 6.79
C THR A 120 -19.64 17.00 5.51
N ALA A 121 -20.47 18.02 5.30
CA ALA A 121 -20.28 18.95 4.18
C ALA A 121 -19.04 19.83 4.38
N ALA A 122 -18.78 20.29 5.60
CA ALA A 122 -17.61 21.10 5.95
C ALA A 122 -16.29 20.34 5.75
N GLN A 123 -16.23 19.08 6.16
CA GLN A 123 -15.09 18.20 5.92
C GLN A 123 -14.74 18.11 4.43
N ARG A 124 -15.76 18.16 3.56
CA ARG A 124 -15.57 18.16 2.09
C ARG A 124 -15.14 19.51 1.55
N ILE A 125 -15.89 20.57 1.82
CA ILE A 125 -15.64 21.89 1.18
C ILE A 125 -14.41 22.61 1.75
N PHE A 126 -13.97 22.24 2.95
CA PHE A 126 -12.81 22.84 3.61
C PHE A 126 -11.70 21.82 3.89
N LYS A 127 -11.64 20.74 3.10
CA LYS A 127 -10.67 19.65 3.27
C LYS A 127 -9.24 20.16 3.49
N ASP A 128 -8.73 21.02 2.62
CA ASP A 128 -7.35 21.52 2.72
C ASP A 128 -7.09 22.28 4.04
N LYS A 129 -8.10 23.02 4.53
CA LYS A 129 -8.00 23.75 5.80
C LYS A 129 -8.09 22.83 7.00
N MET A 130 -8.89 21.77 6.89
CA MET A 130 -9.01 20.73 7.91
C MET A 130 -7.73 19.90 7.98
N ASP A 131 -7.19 19.48 6.83
CA ASP A 131 -5.95 18.69 6.74
C ASP A 131 -4.74 19.51 7.21
N ALA A 132 -4.68 20.81 6.90
CA ALA A 132 -3.66 21.71 7.46
C ALA A 132 -3.77 21.81 9.00
N TYR A 133 -5.00 21.92 9.53
CA TYR A 133 -5.23 21.99 10.98
C TYR A 133 -4.92 20.66 11.68
N ASP A 134 -5.18 19.52 11.03
CA ASP A 134 -4.77 18.19 11.52
C ASP A 134 -3.24 18.07 11.53
N TRP A 135 -2.59 18.46 10.44
CA TRP A 135 -1.13 18.41 10.29
C TRP A 135 -0.39 19.26 11.33
N GLU A 136 -0.87 20.47 11.60
CA GLU A 136 -0.28 21.36 12.61
C GLU A 136 -0.37 20.83 14.05
N ARG A 137 -1.38 19.97 14.33
CA ARG A 137 -1.70 19.51 15.69
C ARG A 137 -1.38 18.05 15.95
N ARG A 138 -1.06 17.30 14.90
CA ARG A 138 -0.72 15.89 14.99
C ARG A 138 0.78 15.72 15.24
N ASP A 139 1.13 15.04 16.33
CA ASP A 139 2.51 14.59 16.52
C ASP A 139 2.77 13.37 15.63
N THR A 140 3.53 13.56 14.55
CA THR A 140 3.84 12.50 13.58
C THR A 140 4.77 11.42 14.13
N LYS A 141 5.35 11.61 15.33
CA LYS A 141 6.30 10.67 15.95
C LYS A 141 5.65 9.73 16.97
N ASP A 142 4.43 10.00 17.42
CA ASP A 142 3.70 9.13 18.36
C ASP A 142 2.56 8.39 17.64
N PRO A 143 2.64 7.05 17.46
CA PRO A 143 1.58 6.25 16.86
C PRO A 143 0.21 6.37 17.56
N LYS A 144 0.17 6.81 18.82
CA LYS A 144 -1.07 7.04 19.57
C LYS A 144 -1.82 8.29 19.11
N THR A 145 -1.19 9.23 18.40
CA THR A 145 -1.87 10.41 17.83
C THR A 145 -2.57 10.12 16.51
N ILE A 146 -2.28 8.99 15.85
CA ILE A 146 -3.01 8.53 14.67
C ILE A 146 -4.50 8.35 15.00
N GLY A 147 -4.82 7.89 16.21
CA GLY A 147 -6.19 7.79 16.72
C GLY A 147 -6.83 9.12 17.14
N GLN A 148 -6.09 10.24 17.11
CA GLN A 148 -6.58 11.54 17.58
C GLN A 148 -7.18 12.41 16.46
N ARG A 149 -7.05 12.01 15.19
CA ARG A 149 -7.57 12.75 14.02
C ARG A 149 -9.04 13.16 14.19
N ASN A 150 -9.90 12.24 14.61
CA ASN A 150 -11.33 12.55 14.83
C ASN A 150 -11.54 13.66 15.87
N ARG A 151 -10.73 13.65 16.94
CA ARG A 151 -10.79 14.68 17.99
C ARG A 151 -10.28 16.03 17.48
N ILE A 152 -9.21 16.03 16.68
CA ILE A 152 -8.62 17.24 16.11
C ILE A 152 -9.58 17.87 15.09
N ILE A 153 -10.21 17.06 14.23
CA ILE A 153 -11.22 17.53 13.27
C ILE A 153 -12.46 18.08 13.98
N GLN A 154 -12.86 17.49 15.10
CA GLN A 154 -13.97 18.02 15.90
C GLN A 154 -13.63 19.38 16.51
N GLN A 155 -12.41 19.56 17.03
CA GLN A 155 -11.92 20.85 17.51
C GLN A 155 -11.83 21.88 16.39
N TRP A 156 -11.37 21.46 15.20
CA TRP A 156 -11.37 22.32 14.02
C TRP A 156 -12.79 22.84 13.75
N TRP A 157 -13.78 21.94 13.68
CA TRP A 157 -15.17 22.34 13.42
C TRP A 157 -15.71 23.32 14.47
N GLU A 158 -15.39 23.12 15.74
CA GLU A 158 -15.76 24.06 16.81
C GLU A 158 -15.13 25.43 16.57
N SER A 159 -13.88 25.49 16.11
CA SER A 159 -13.14 26.72 15.79
C SER A 159 -13.56 27.41 14.49
N VAL A 160 -14.31 26.73 13.61
CA VAL A 160 -14.80 27.33 12.36
C VAL A 160 -15.83 28.44 12.69
N SER A 161 -15.66 29.60 12.04
CA SER A 161 -16.58 30.75 12.13
C SER A 161 -18.01 30.38 11.74
N ASP A 162 -19.01 31.04 12.35
CA ASP A 162 -20.42 30.79 12.07
C ASP A 162 -20.82 30.99 10.59
N GLU A 163 -20.15 31.91 9.87
CA GLU A 163 -20.36 32.11 8.43
C GLU A 163 -20.02 30.85 7.61
N ARG A 164 -18.87 30.23 7.90
CA ARG A 164 -18.43 28.98 7.25
C ARG A 164 -19.28 27.78 7.70
N LYS A 165 -19.76 27.76 8.93
CA LYS A 165 -20.74 26.77 9.39
C LYS A 165 -22.07 26.91 8.64
N ALA A 166 -22.50 28.14 8.39
CA ALA A 166 -23.71 28.44 7.60
C ALA A 166 -23.53 28.07 6.11
N GLU A 167 -22.35 28.31 5.53
CA GLU A 167 -21.99 27.84 4.20
C GLU A 167 -22.08 26.31 4.10
N ALA A 168 -21.45 25.59 5.03
CA ALA A 168 -21.50 24.14 5.08
C ALA A 168 -22.93 23.60 5.24
N ARG A 169 -23.80 24.29 6.00
CA ARG A 169 -25.22 23.95 6.13
C ARG A 169 -25.98 24.08 4.80
N ARG A 170 -25.79 25.19 4.08
CA ARG A 170 -26.41 25.40 2.76
C ARG A 170 -25.95 24.37 1.75
N VAL A 171 -24.67 24.02 1.79
CA VAL A 171 -24.09 22.98 0.93
C VAL A 171 -24.66 21.60 1.28
N ALA A 172 -24.77 21.25 2.56
CA ALA A 172 -25.39 20.00 2.99
C ALA A 172 -26.85 19.89 2.51
N GLU A 173 -27.64 20.95 2.67
CA GLU A 173 -29.03 21.00 2.17
C GLU A 173 -29.10 20.85 0.65
N LYS A 174 -28.19 21.49 -0.08
CA LYS A 174 -28.10 21.37 -1.55
C LYS A 174 -27.72 19.95 -1.98
N TRP A 175 -26.73 19.34 -1.34
CA TRP A 175 -26.27 17.99 -1.67
C TRP A 175 -27.27 16.89 -1.28
N ASN A 176 -28.00 17.07 -0.19
CA ASN A 176 -29.11 16.17 0.16
C ASN A 176 -30.26 16.22 -0.85
N LYS A 177 -30.41 17.31 -1.61
CA LYS A 177 -31.45 17.44 -2.64
C LYS A 177 -30.97 17.03 -4.03
N LEU A 178 -29.75 17.41 -4.41
CA LEU A 178 -29.24 17.31 -5.78
C LEU A 178 -28.11 16.28 -5.95
N GLY A 179 -27.59 15.73 -4.85
CA GLY A 179 -26.35 14.97 -4.82
C GLY A 179 -25.13 15.88 -4.63
N ALA A 180 -24.07 15.34 -4.02
CA ALA A 180 -22.80 16.04 -3.94
C ALA A 180 -22.04 15.93 -5.28
N PRO A 181 -21.29 16.96 -5.70
CA PRO A 181 -20.47 16.91 -6.90
C PRO A 181 -19.42 15.80 -6.78
N LYS A 182 -19.16 15.13 -7.91
CA LYS A 182 -18.07 14.16 -8.03
C LYS A 182 -16.73 14.91 -7.91
N GLY A 183 -15.81 14.39 -7.09
CA GLY A 183 -14.47 14.96 -6.93
C GLY A 183 -14.24 15.84 -5.69
N THR A 184 -14.98 15.63 -4.60
CA THR A 184 -14.62 16.26 -3.31
C THR A 184 -14.64 15.21 -2.19
N THR A 185 -13.46 14.64 -1.97
CA THR A 185 -13.06 13.58 -1.01
C THR A 185 -13.78 13.63 0.35
N LEU A 186 -14.20 12.47 0.86
CA LEU A 186 -14.56 12.21 2.27
C LEU A 186 -13.52 11.27 2.86
N TYR A 187 -13.01 11.60 4.06
CA TYR A 187 -12.47 10.60 4.99
C TYR A 187 -13.57 10.20 5.98
#